data_AF-Q1PQH8-F1
#
_entry.id   AF-Q1PQH8-F1
#
_cell.length_a   1.000
_cell.length_b   1.000
_cell.length_c   1.000
_cell.angle_alpha   90.00
_cell.angle_beta   90.00
_cell.angle_gamma   90.00
#
_symmetry.space_group_name_H-M   'P 1'
#
loop_
_entity.id
_entity.type
_entity.pdbx_description
1 polymer ?
#
loop_
_entity_poly.entity_id
_entity_poly.type
_entity_poly.pdbx_seq_one_letter_code
_entity_poly.pdbx_strand_id
1 'polypeptide(L)'
;PCSLAEEIEQNESRLESYNLSSGVLQLLHTLMTTHMPRSLGAGPRQPGYDPYFNFLMNSIILRVYSRSYKDPSEMWEVAAKGLKLLFYLLATYRPKASDFMELREEQPYPGYHVMLQLQVKSHLLQLLLRIIEDARERLDEYKRFRGKEQLEECALYALLLLEVAVAKQNAFFEAHSSANSPILLSGLNRMLLDINPRTRRPDYVVKIIKFVTYNNWLPRHSLAAIKILSAVTMLPNVPSQILNMYALGSNEKLEVRQGFVECLEMDARLAQQNEELLDSIVLNDYQAMDDMLHHGGHQPPSVAVDEDESEADISGPEDGDTTLGPCYEVVALNGKMSVGID
;
A
#
# COMPACT_ATOMS: atom_id res chain seq x y z
N PRO A 1 27.90 -8.79 15.09
CA PRO A 1 26.57 -8.41 15.65
C PRO A 1 25.51 -8.45 14.53
N CYS A 2 24.43 -9.21 14.73
CA CYS A 2 23.31 -9.22 13.77
C CYS A 2 22.57 -7.88 13.87
N SER A 3 22.08 -7.39 12.74
CA SER A 3 21.20 -6.22 12.73
C SER A 3 19.85 -6.55 13.36
N LEU A 4 19.16 -5.55 13.91
CA LEU A 4 17.81 -5.73 14.46
C LEU A 4 16.83 -6.31 13.42
N ALA A 5 17.00 -5.94 12.14
CA ALA A 5 16.19 -6.48 11.05
C ALA A 5 16.40 -7.99 10.86
N GLU A 6 17.63 -8.47 10.95
CA GLU A 6 17.96 -9.90 10.87
C GLU A 6 17.47 -10.66 12.10
N GLU A 7 17.52 -10.04 13.29
CA GLU A 7 16.99 -10.63 14.53
C GLU A 7 15.47 -10.79 14.48
N ILE A 8 14.75 -9.75 14.02
CA ILE A 8 13.31 -9.81 13.78
C ILE A 8 12.99 -10.92 12.78
N GLU A 9 13.69 -10.95 11.64
CA GLU A 9 13.46 -11.95 10.61
C GLU A 9 13.71 -13.38 11.12
N GLN A 10 14.80 -13.63 11.85
CA GLN A 10 15.07 -14.95 12.43
C GLN A 10 14.00 -15.38 13.42
N ASN A 11 13.57 -14.48 14.30
CA ASN A 11 12.60 -14.83 15.33
C ASN A 11 11.21 -15.09 14.73
N GLU A 12 10.75 -14.22 13.83
CA GLU A 12 9.45 -14.38 13.15
C GLU A 12 9.42 -15.61 12.25
N SER A 13 10.50 -15.87 11.49
CA SER A 13 10.58 -17.06 10.62
C SER A 13 10.56 -18.35 11.42
N ARG A 14 11.19 -18.36 12.61
CA ARG A 14 11.18 -19.53 13.51
C ARG A 14 9.79 -19.78 14.12
N LEU A 15 9.05 -18.73 14.42
CA LEU A 15 7.71 -18.81 15.00
C LEU A 15 6.60 -18.95 13.96
N GLU A 16 6.91 -18.70 12.68
CA GLU A 16 5.97 -18.61 11.56
C GLU A 16 4.82 -17.63 11.85
N SER A 17 5.12 -16.57 12.62
CA SER A 17 4.18 -15.49 12.95
C SER A 17 4.91 -14.15 12.87
N TYR A 18 4.25 -13.18 12.22
CA TYR A 18 4.84 -11.94 11.73
C TYR A 18 4.25 -10.69 12.39
N ASN A 19 3.99 -10.78 13.69
CA ASN A 19 3.42 -9.69 14.48
C ASN A 19 4.34 -8.46 14.57
N LEU A 20 5.67 -8.65 14.58
CA LEU A 20 6.63 -7.54 14.62
C LEU A 20 6.68 -6.85 13.26
N SER A 21 6.73 -7.60 12.15
CA SER A 21 6.57 -7.07 10.80
C SER A 21 5.28 -6.25 10.70
N SER A 22 4.15 -6.79 11.20
CA SER A 22 2.86 -6.11 11.23
C SER A 22 2.89 -4.80 12.06
N GLY A 23 3.49 -4.83 13.25
CA GLY A 23 3.65 -3.64 14.09
C GLY A 23 4.57 -2.58 13.48
N VAL A 24 5.67 -2.99 12.85
CA VAL A 24 6.58 -2.08 12.13
C VAL A 24 5.86 -1.44 10.93
N LEU A 25 5.05 -2.20 10.18
CA LEU A 25 4.23 -1.63 9.11
C LEU A 25 3.28 -0.55 9.61
N GLN A 26 2.61 -0.79 10.76
CA GLN A 26 1.71 0.19 11.35
C GLN A 26 2.48 1.46 11.79
N LEU A 27 3.63 1.29 12.42
CA LEU A 27 4.50 2.40 12.81
C LEU A 27 4.97 3.20 11.58
N LEU A 28 5.49 2.52 10.56
CA LEU A 28 5.97 3.15 9.33
C LEU A 28 4.83 3.86 8.61
N HIS A 29 3.64 3.27 8.58
CA HIS A 29 2.46 3.94 8.04
C HIS A 29 2.22 5.25 8.77
N THR A 30 2.02 5.23 10.09
CA THR A 30 1.77 6.45 10.87
C THR A 30 2.87 7.50 10.68
N LEU A 31 4.15 7.11 10.72
CA LEU A 31 5.25 8.08 10.60
C LEU A 31 5.37 8.67 9.19
N MET A 32 5.23 7.85 8.15
CA MET A 32 5.36 8.30 6.76
C MET A 32 4.14 9.06 6.27
N THR A 33 2.97 8.88 6.88
CA THR A 33 1.75 9.61 6.52
C THR A 33 1.53 10.89 7.33
N THR A 34 2.19 11.07 8.49
CA THR A 34 2.02 12.27 9.32
C THR A 34 3.10 13.31 9.04
N HIS A 35 4.25 13.22 9.71
CA HIS A 35 5.39 14.10 9.49
C HIS A 35 6.69 13.34 9.75
N MET A 36 7.41 13.04 8.67
CA MET A 36 8.76 12.51 8.77
C MET A 36 9.77 13.57 8.31
N PRO A 37 10.80 13.88 9.11
CA PRO A 37 11.80 14.88 8.73
C PRO A 37 12.61 14.44 7.50
N ARG A 38 12.85 15.36 6.55
CA ARG A 38 13.71 15.06 5.38
C ARG A 38 15.16 14.76 5.76
N SER A 39 15.63 15.33 6.88
CA SER A 39 16.96 15.10 7.45
C SER A 39 17.04 13.84 8.33
N LEU A 40 16.05 12.94 8.28
CA LEU A 40 16.03 11.75 9.14
C LEU A 40 17.27 10.88 8.89
N GLY A 41 18.08 10.73 9.93
CA GLY A 41 19.34 9.98 9.88
C GLY A 41 20.55 10.79 9.36
N ALA A 42 20.43 12.11 9.18
CA ALA A 42 21.55 12.98 8.82
C ALA A 42 22.70 12.87 9.85
N GLY A 43 23.92 12.66 9.36
CA GLY A 43 25.11 12.42 10.18
C GLY A 43 25.62 10.97 10.02
N PRO A 44 25.05 9.98 10.73
CA PRO A 44 25.51 8.60 10.68
C PRO A 44 25.21 7.88 9.35
N ARG A 45 24.24 8.38 8.56
CA ARG A 45 23.91 7.87 7.22
C ARG A 45 23.43 8.98 6.29
N GLN A 46 23.22 8.65 5.02
CA GLN A 46 22.53 9.56 4.12
C GLN A 46 21.10 9.81 4.64
N PRO A 47 20.66 11.08 4.68
CA PRO A 47 19.35 11.44 5.19
C PRO A 47 18.24 10.90 4.30
N GLY A 48 17.06 10.71 4.90
CA GLY A 48 15.84 10.41 4.18
C GLY A 48 15.29 9.01 4.46
N TYR A 49 14.44 8.58 3.53
CA TYR A 49 13.45 7.53 3.71
C TYR A 49 13.90 6.16 3.20
N ASP A 50 14.89 6.14 2.31
CA ASP A 50 15.31 4.97 1.55
C ASP A 50 15.56 3.74 2.42
N PRO A 51 16.22 3.81 3.60
CA PRO A 51 16.43 2.61 4.42
C PRO A 51 15.12 1.97 4.89
N TYR A 52 14.13 2.78 5.26
CA TYR A 52 12.82 2.29 5.72
C TYR A 52 11.99 1.77 4.56
N PHE A 53 12.02 2.46 3.42
CA PHE A 53 11.37 1.99 2.20
C PHE A 53 11.99 0.67 1.71
N ASN A 54 13.32 0.54 1.74
CA ASN A 54 14.03 -0.67 1.36
C ASN A 54 13.74 -1.83 2.32
N PHE A 55 13.63 -1.57 3.61
CA PHE A 55 13.18 -2.57 4.59
C PHE A 55 11.74 -3.02 4.30
N LEU A 56 10.81 -2.06 4.16
CA LEU A 56 9.42 -2.34 3.78
C LEU A 56 9.35 -3.20 2.52
N MET A 57 10.07 -2.81 1.47
CA MET A 57 10.00 -3.52 0.20
C MET A 57 10.68 -4.89 0.24
N ASN A 58 11.98 -4.92 0.56
CA ASN A 58 12.81 -6.11 0.35
C ASN A 58 12.69 -7.12 1.48
N SER A 59 12.42 -6.66 2.71
CA SER A 59 12.32 -7.54 3.86
C SER A 59 10.90 -8.03 4.05
N ILE A 60 9.88 -7.20 3.82
CA ILE A 60 8.47 -7.55 4.10
C ILE A 60 7.71 -7.86 2.80
N ILE A 61 7.44 -6.86 1.96
CA ILE A 61 6.47 -6.97 0.86
C ILE A 61 6.87 -8.01 -0.18
N LEU A 62 8.11 -7.98 -0.68
CA LEU A 62 8.56 -8.96 -1.69
C LEU A 62 8.70 -10.38 -1.13
N ARG A 63 8.76 -10.53 0.20
CA ARG A 63 8.90 -11.83 0.87
C ARG A 63 7.57 -12.42 1.33
N VAL A 64 6.44 -11.73 1.09
CA VAL A 64 5.12 -12.19 1.55
C VAL A 64 4.85 -13.63 1.12
N TYR A 65 5.19 -14.02 -0.12
CA TYR A 65 4.95 -15.39 -0.61
C TYR A 65 6.08 -16.39 -0.35
N SER A 66 7.26 -15.93 0.05
CA SER A 66 8.40 -16.83 0.36
C SER A 66 8.44 -17.24 1.84
N ARG A 67 7.73 -16.50 2.69
CA ARG A 67 7.60 -16.74 4.13
C ARG A 67 6.62 -17.88 4.42
N SER A 68 6.92 -18.68 5.44
CA SER A 68 6.00 -19.67 6.00
C SER A 68 5.14 -19.00 7.08
N TYR A 69 3.82 -19.15 6.98
CA TYR A 69 2.87 -18.60 7.95
C TYR A 69 2.12 -19.74 8.62
N LYS A 70 2.08 -19.70 9.95
CA LYS A 70 1.26 -20.61 10.74
C LYS A 70 -0.22 -20.40 10.46
N ASP A 71 -0.64 -19.15 10.30
CA ASP A 71 -1.98 -18.76 9.91
C ASP A 71 -1.98 -18.09 8.52
N PRO A 72 -2.58 -18.70 7.49
CA PRO A 72 -2.64 -18.10 6.15
C PRO A 72 -3.33 -16.73 6.10
N SER A 73 -4.18 -16.38 7.08
CA SER A 73 -4.77 -15.03 7.14
C SER A 73 -3.78 -13.94 7.51
N GLU A 74 -2.78 -14.24 8.32
CA GLU A 74 -1.73 -13.28 8.72
C GLU A 74 -0.93 -12.81 7.51
N MET A 75 -0.70 -13.69 6.52
CA MET A 75 -0.06 -13.33 5.26
C MET A 75 -0.79 -12.19 4.56
N TRP A 76 -2.12 -12.29 4.45
CA TRP A 76 -2.94 -11.26 3.81
C TRP A 76 -3.00 -9.99 4.65
N GLU A 77 -3.01 -10.10 5.98
CA GLU A 77 -2.97 -8.93 6.85
C GLU A 77 -1.68 -8.11 6.67
N VAL A 78 -0.52 -8.79 6.70
CA VAL A 78 0.80 -8.15 6.51
C VAL A 78 0.89 -7.53 5.11
N ALA A 79 0.43 -8.24 4.08
CA ALA A 79 0.42 -7.73 2.72
C ALA A 79 -0.49 -6.50 2.58
N ALA A 80 -1.72 -6.53 3.12
CA ALA A 80 -2.67 -5.43 3.05
C ALA A 80 -2.09 -4.15 3.67
N LYS A 81 -1.54 -4.25 4.89
CA LYS A 81 -0.92 -3.12 5.60
C LYS A 81 0.23 -2.50 4.80
N GLY A 82 1.10 -3.32 4.23
CA GLY A 82 2.22 -2.81 3.44
C GLY A 82 1.79 -2.23 2.09
N LEU A 83 0.85 -2.87 1.39
CA LEU A 83 0.30 -2.34 0.13
C LEU A 83 -0.45 -1.03 0.35
N LYS A 84 -1.17 -0.88 1.46
CA LYS A 84 -1.82 0.37 1.87
C LYS A 84 -0.81 1.51 1.97
N LEU A 85 0.32 1.28 2.64
CA LEU A 85 1.39 2.27 2.73
C LEU A 85 1.99 2.59 1.36
N LEU A 86 2.29 1.58 0.53
CA LEU A 86 2.80 1.82 -0.83
C LEU A 86 1.80 2.63 -1.68
N PHE A 87 0.51 2.33 -1.57
CA PHE A 87 -0.56 3.07 -2.24
C PHE A 87 -0.55 4.53 -1.80
N TYR A 88 -0.51 4.81 -0.49
CA TYR A 88 -0.42 6.17 0.04
C TYR A 88 0.76 6.93 -0.55
N LEU A 89 1.96 6.34 -0.52
CA LEU A 89 3.18 6.96 -1.05
C LEU A 89 3.05 7.23 -2.56
N LEU A 90 2.46 6.32 -3.34
CA LEU A 90 2.26 6.53 -4.77
C LEU A 90 1.17 7.58 -5.07
N ALA A 91 0.08 7.55 -4.32
CA ALA A 91 -1.06 8.45 -4.45
C ALA A 91 -0.67 9.91 -4.18
N THR A 92 0.17 10.16 -3.19
CA THR A 92 0.68 11.49 -2.83
C THR A 92 1.81 11.98 -3.75
N TYR A 93 2.54 11.07 -4.39
CA TYR A 93 3.66 11.41 -5.25
C TYR A 93 3.25 12.19 -6.50
N ARG A 94 3.94 13.30 -6.77
CA ARG A 94 3.79 14.07 -8.02
C ARG A 94 5.09 14.00 -8.81
N PRO A 95 5.10 13.42 -10.02
CA PRO A 95 6.33 13.28 -10.81
C PRO A 95 7.00 14.62 -11.12
N LYS A 96 8.32 14.69 -10.89
CA LYS A 96 9.15 15.85 -11.23
C LYS A 96 10.44 15.40 -11.90
N ALA A 97 10.98 16.25 -12.79
CA ALA A 97 12.24 15.96 -13.48
C ALA A 97 13.43 15.81 -12.50
N SER A 98 13.41 16.55 -11.38
CA SER A 98 14.44 16.47 -10.33
C SER A 98 14.58 15.08 -9.72
N ASP A 99 13.52 14.26 -9.72
CA ASP A 99 13.52 12.93 -9.10
C ASP A 99 14.44 11.96 -9.87
N PHE A 100 14.71 12.24 -11.15
CA PHE A 100 15.50 11.42 -12.05
C PHE A 100 16.97 11.86 -12.19
N MET A 101 17.37 12.94 -11.53
CA MET A 101 18.75 13.45 -11.58
C MET A 101 19.67 12.58 -10.71
N GLU A 102 20.87 12.28 -11.22
CA GLU A 102 21.87 11.47 -10.49
C GLU A 102 22.50 12.23 -9.31
N LEU A 103 22.85 13.51 -9.51
CA LEU A 103 23.26 14.40 -8.44
C LEU A 103 22.06 15.20 -7.95
N ARG A 104 21.64 14.90 -6.72
CA ARG A 104 20.52 15.58 -6.04
C ARG A 104 20.91 15.95 -4.62
N GLU A 105 20.47 17.14 -4.22
CA GLU A 105 20.64 17.63 -2.84
C GLU A 105 19.68 16.92 -1.87
N GLU A 106 18.48 16.56 -2.35
CA GLU A 106 17.45 15.85 -1.59
C GLU A 106 17.14 14.50 -2.23
N GLN A 107 16.93 13.47 -1.41
CA GLN A 107 16.42 12.18 -1.89
C GLN A 107 14.97 12.33 -2.36
N PRO A 108 14.56 11.60 -3.42
CA PRO A 108 13.23 11.68 -3.97
C PRO A 108 12.23 11.16 -2.95
N TYR A 109 11.00 11.65 -3.10
CA TYR A 109 9.91 11.17 -2.27
C TYR A 109 9.70 9.66 -2.46
N PRO A 110 9.41 8.85 -1.41
CA PRO A 110 9.33 7.39 -1.54
C PRO A 110 8.38 6.86 -2.63
N GLY A 111 7.31 7.61 -2.93
CA GLY A 111 6.41 7.26 -4.03
C GLY A 111 7.05 7.29 -5.41
N TYR A 112 8.17 8.00 -5.61
CA TYR A 112 9.01 7.88 -6.81
C TYR A 112 9.49 6.45 -7.01
N HIS A 113 10.00 5.81 -5.94
CA HIS A 113 10.52 4.45 -6.03
C HIS A 113 9.41 3.44 -6.32
N VAL A 114 8.22 3.62 -5.73
CA VAL A 114 7.05 2.80 -6.04
C VAL A 114 6.67 2.95 -7.52
N MET A 115 6.56 4.19 -7.99
CA MET A 115 6.23 4.48 -9.38
C MET A 115 7.27 3.88 -10.34
N LEU A 116 8.56 4.07 -10.06
CA LEU A 116 9.65 3.53 -10.85
C LEU A 116 9.57 2.01 -10.97
N GLN A 117 9.36 1.31 -9.85
CA GLN A 117 9.20 -0.15 -9.84
C GLN A 117 7.99 -0.60 -10.68
N LEU A 118 6.90 0.17 -10.74
CA LEU A 118 5.73 -0.16 -11.55
C LEU A 118 5.89 0.16 -13.04
N GLN A 119 6.86 1.00 -13.42
CA GLN A 119 7.14 1.35 -14.82
C GLN A 119 8.23 0.47 -15.48
N VAL A 120 8.83 -0.43 -14.70
CA VAL A 120 9.79 -1.44 -15.17
C VAL A 120 9.29 -2.84 -14.83
N LYS A 121 9.87 -3.88 -15.45
CA LYS A 121 9.56 -5.28 -15.14
C LYS A 121 10.15 -5.69 -13.78
N SER A 122 9.49 -5.25 -12.70
CA SER A 122 9.92 -5.47 -11.32
C SER A 122 9.25 -6.66 -10.64
N HIS A 123 9.85 -7.09 -9.52
CA HIS A 123 9.24 -8.04 -8.58
C HIS A 123 7.97 -7.46 -7.93
N LEU A 124 7.88 -6.15 -7.73
CA LEU A 124 6.68 -5.52 -7.20
C LEU A 124 5.50 -5.69 -8.16
N LEU A 125 5.69 -5.39 -9.45
CA LEU A 125 4.64 -5.59 -10.45
C LEU A 125 4.18 -7.05 -10.51
N GLN A 126 5.13 -7.99 -10.52
CA GLN A 126 4.83 -9.42 -10.49
C GLN A 126 4.06 -9.84 -9.23
N LEU A 127 4.41 -9.28 -8.07
CA LEU A 127 3.72 -9.50 -6.81
C LEU A 127 2.27 -9.00 -6.88
N LEU A 128 2.04 -7.78 -7.35
CA LEU A 128 0.68 -7.21 -7.46
C LEU A 128 -0.20 -8.07 -8.39
N LEU A 129 0.32 -8.45 -9.55
CA LEU A 129 -0.39 -9.28 -10.51
C LEU A 129 -0.69 -10.68 -9.95
N ARG A 130 0.21 -11.23 -9.14
CA ARG A 130 -0.01 -12.50 -8.43
C ARG A 130 -1.10 -12.37 -7.37
N ILE A 131 -1.12 -11.30 -6.59
CA ILE A 131 -2.17 -11.05 -5.58
C ILE A 131 -3.54 -10.96 -6.25
N ILE A 132 -3.65 -10.26 -7.38
CA ILE A 132 -4.89 -10.13 -8.16
C ILE A 132 -5.37 -11.50 -8.66
N GLU A 133 -4.45 -12.34 -9.14
CA GLU A 133 -4.76 -13.70 -9.58
C GLU A 133 -5.23 -14.60 -8.42
N ASP A 134 -4.48 -14.64 -7.32
CA ASP A 134 -4.84 -15.43 -6.13
C ASP A 134 -6.17 -14.95 -5.51
N ALA A 135 -6.45 -13.64 -5.52
CA ALA A 135 -7.71 -13.07 -5.05
C ALA A 135 -8.88 -13.53 -5.92
N ARG A 136 -8.75 -13.45 -7.24
CA ARG A 136 -9.79 -13.93 -8.17
C ARG A 136 -10.08 -15.41 -7.98
N GLU A 137 -9.05 -16.25 -7.88
CA GLU A 137 -9.21 -17.70 -7.68
C GLU A 137 -10.01 -18.01 -6.41
N ARG A 138 -9.66 -17.36 -5.29
CA ARG A 138 -10.33 -17.59 -4.00
C ARG A 138 -11.72 -16.98 -3.92
N LEU A 139 -11.97 -15.84 -4.56
CA LEU A 139 -13.28 -15.20 -4.60
C LEU A 139 -14.26 -16.00 -5.45
N ASP A 140 -13.81 -16.62 -6.55
CA ASP A 140 -14.63 -17.48 -7.40
C ASP A 140 -15.00 -18.83 -6.75
N GLU A 141 -14.28 -19.27 -5.72
CA GLU A 141 -14.67 -20.47 -4.97
C GLU A 141 -15.93 -20.27 -4.11
N TYR A 142 -16.42 -19.04 -3.93
CA TYR A 142 -17.59 -18.64 -3.12
C TYR A 142 -17.63 -19.22 -1.69
N LYS A 143 -16.51 -19.77 -1.20
CA LYS A 143 -16.39 -20.34 0.14
C LYS A 143 -15.95 -19.26 1.13
N ARG A 144 -16.47 -19.33 2.36
CA ARG A 144 -15.91 -18.55 3.46
C ARG A 144 -14.58 -19.17 3.86
N PHE A 145 -13.52 -18.37 3.85
CA PHE A 145 -12.21 -18.75 4.36
C PHE A 145 -11.69 -17.67 5.32
N ARG A 146 -10.81 -18.07 6.24
CA ARG A 146 -10.14 -17.14 7.14
C ARG A 146 -9.21 -16.22 6.35
N GLY A 147 -9.28 -14.92 6.58
CA GLY A 147 -8.48 -13.96 5.81
C GLY A 147 -9.17 -13.41 4.58
N LYS A 148 -10.48 -13.66 4.39
CA LYS A 148 -11.21 -13.16 3.22
C LYS A 148 -11.18 -11.64 3.13
N GLU A 149 -11.49 -10.96 4.23
CA GLU A 149 -11.50 -9.48 4.27
C GLU A 149 -10.11 -8.91 3.98
N GLN A 150 -9.07 -9.50 4.58
CA GLN A 150 -7.68 -9.09 4.35
C GLN A 150 -7.24 -9.35 2.91
N LEU A 151 -7.70 -10.43 2.27
CA LEU A 151 -7.46 -10.69 0.85
C LEU A 151 -8.19 -9.68 -0.04
N GLU A 152 -9.45 -9.36 0.27
CA GLU A 152 -10.21 -8.33 -0.45
C GLU A 152 -9.49 -6.98 -0.33
N GLU A 153 -9.00 -6.62 0.86
CA GLU A 153 -8.21 -5.40 1.07
C GLU A 153 -6.87 -5.42 0.31
N CYS A 154 -6.15 -6.55 0.30
CA CYS A 154 -4.94 -6.73 -0.51
C CYS A 154 -5.20 -6.50 -2.00
N ALA A 155 -6.24 -7.15 -2.52
CA ALA A 155 -6.63 -7.05 -3.92
C ALA A 155 -7.01 -5.61 -4.29
N LEU A 156 -7.68 -4.89 -3.38
CA LEU A 156 -8.03 -3.50 -3.58
C LEU A 156 -6.77 -2.65 -3.75
N TYR A 157 -5.83 -2.70 -2.81
CA TYR A 157 -4.62 -1.87 -2.91
C TYR A 157 -3.73 -2.28 -4.07
N ALA A 158 -3.69 -3.57 -4.44
CA ALA A 158 -3.01 -4.01 -5.65
C ALA A 158 -3.63 -3.37 -6.91
N LEU A 159 -4.96 -3.38 -7.04
CA LEU A 159 -5.66 -2.72 -8.14
C LEU A 159 -5.45 -1.20 -8.13
N LEU A 160 -5.57 -0.55 -6.98
CA LEU A 160 -5.39 0.89 -6.84
C LEU A 160 -3.95 1.33 -7.16
N LEU A 161 -2.94 0.57 -6.76
CA LEU A 161 -1.54 0.82 -7.14
C LEU A 161 -1.37 0.79 -8.65
N LEU A 162 -1.95 -0.20 -9.33
CA LEU A 162 -1.90 -0.29 -10.79
C LEU A 162 -2.66 0.88 -11.44
N GLU A 163 -3.85 1.20 -10.94
CA GLU A 163 -4.68 2.30 -11.45
C GLU A 163 -3.96 3.65 -11.36
N VAL A 164 -3.46 4.01 -10.17
CA VAL A 164 -2.72 5.27 -9.96
C VAL A 164 -1.44 5.31 -10.79
N ALA A 165 -0.72 4.19 -10.88
CA ALA A 165 0.50 4.10 -11.68
C ALA A 165 0.21 4.30 -13.17
N VAL A 166 -0.86 3.73 -13.72
CA VAL A 166 -1.24 3.98 -15.12
C VAL A 166 -1.70 5.44 -15.29
N ALA A 167 -2.50 5.97 -14.37
CA ALA A 167 -2.99 7.36 -14.44
C ALA A 167 -1.86 8.39 -14.43
N LYS A 168 -0.81 8.16 -13.62
CA LYS A 168 0.36 9.07 -13.51
C LYS A 168 1.46 8.77 -14.54
N GLN A 169 1.31 7.74 -15.37
CA GLN A 169 2.37 7.26 -16.26
C GLN A 169 2.84 8.33 -17.24
N ASN A 170 1.93 9.07 -17.88
CA ASN A 170 2.30 10.09 -18.86
C ASN A 170 3.13 11.22 -18.23
N ALA A 171 2.67 11.77 -17.10
CA ALA A 171 3.41 12.79 -16.36
C ALA A 171 4.78 12.29 -15.88
N PHE A 172 4.87 11.02 -15.47
CA PHE A 172 6.15 10.40 -15.09
C PHE A 172 7.10 10.26 -16.27
N PHE A 173 6.59 9.92 -17.46
CA PHE A 173 7.39 9.78 -18.68
C PHE A 173 7.87 11.15 -19.20
N GLU A 174 7.04 12.18 -19.11
CA GLU A 174 7.41 13.56 -19.42
C GLU A 174 8.50 14.08 -18.49
N ALA A 175 8.37 13.84 -17.18
CA ALA A 175 9.40 14.16 -16.20
C ALA A 175 10.71 13.41 -16.46
N HIS A 176 10.63 12.09 -16.73
CA HIS A 176 11.77 11.25 -17.09
C HIS A 176 12.49 11.76 -18.34
N SER A 177 11.74 12.09 -19.40
CA SER A 177 12.27 12.60 -20.66
C SER A 177 12.93 13.96 -20.49
N SER A 178 12.34 14.84 -19.67
CA SER A 178 12.87 16.18 -19.40
C SER A 178 14.19 16.14 -18.63
N ALA A 179 14.38 15.12 -17.79
CA ALA A 179 15.60 14.92 -17.01
C ALA A 179 16.73 14.22 -17.80
N ASN A 180 16.47 13.75 -19.03
CA ASN A 180 17.40 12.92 -19.81
C ASN A 180 17.93 11.70 -19.04
N SER A 181 17.07 11.07 -18.24
CA SER A 181 17.46 9.93 -17.43
C SER A 181 17.79 8.72 -18.31
N PRO A 182 18.86 7.95 -17.99
CA PRO A 182 19.25 6.78 -18.78
C PRO A 182 18.37 5.54 -18.50
N ILE A 183 17.42 5.63 -17.57
CA ILE A 183 16.60 4.49 -17.16
C ILE A 183 15.64 4.09 -18.29
N LEU A 184 15.60 2.79 -18.63
CA LEU A 184 14.67 2.32 -19.64
C LEU A 184 13.30 2.01 -19.02
N LEU A 185 12.34 2.92 -19.24
CA LEU A 185 10.96 2.71 -18.84
C LEU A 185 10.22 1.85 -19.87
N SER A 186 9.54 0.79 -19.41
CA SER A 186 8.75 -0.11 -20.26
C SER A 186 7.29 0.35 -20.42
N GLY A 187 6.75 0.98 -19.37
CA GLY A 187 5.36 1.46 -19.32
C GLY A 187 4.41 0.39 -18.83
N LEU A 188 3.71 0.67 -17.73
CA LEU A 188 2.78 -0.27 -17.10
C LEU A 188 1.65 -0.69 -18.06
N ASN A 189 1.06 0.25 -18.78
CA ASN A 189 0.01 -0.03 -19.76
C ASN A 189 0.41 -1.07 -20.83
N ARG A 190 1.70 -1.13 -21.22
CA ARG A 190 2.23 -2.14 -22.13
C ARG A 190 2.52 -3.45 -21.42
N MET A 191 3.12 -3.39 -20.22
CA MET A 191 3.44 -4.59 -19.44
C MET A 191 2.20 -5.36 -18.99
N LEU A 192 1.04 -4.71 -18.83
CA LEU A 192 -0.24 -5.39 -18.57
C LEU A 192 -0.72 -6.25 -19.76
N LEU A 193 -0.18 -6.03 -20.96
CA LEU A 193 -0.47 -6.83 -22.16
C LEU A 193 0.57 -7.93 -22.41
N ASP A 194 1.60 -8.04 -21.55
CA ASP A 194 2.62 -9.07 -21.67
C ASP A 194 2.07 -10.46 -21.30
N ILE A 195 2.84 -11.49 -21.68
CA ILE A 195 2.53 -12.88 -21.36
C ILE A 195 2.74 -13.13 -19.87
N ASN A 196 1.70 -13.62 -19.20
CA ASN A 196 1.79 -14.09 -17.83
C ASN A 196 2.64 -15.37 -17.77
N PRO A 197 3.73 -15.43 -16.99
CA PRO A 197 4.59 -16.61 -16.92
C PRO A 197 3.90 -17.83 -16.32
N ARG A 198 2.86 -17.67 -15.49
CA ARG A 198 2.13 -18.78 -14.85
C ARG A 198 1.17 -19.46 -15.82
N THR A 199 0.34 -18.69 -16.51
CA THR A 199 -0.67 -19.22 -17.43
C THR A 199 -0.15 -19.36 -18.87
N ARG A 200 1.01 -18.76 -19.17
CA ARG A 200 1.61 -18.65 -20.50
C ARG A 200 0.68 -17.97 -21.51
N ARG A 201 -0.18 -17.06 -21.03
CA ARG A 201 -1.14 -16.29 -21.84
C ARG A 201 -1.08 -14.80 -21.47
N PRO A 202 -1.37 -13.88 -22.40
CA PRO A 202 -1.46 -12.45 -22.10
C PRO A 202 -2.77 -12.10 -21.36
N ASP A 203 -2.98 -12.68 -20.18
CA ASP A 203 -4.29 -12.69 -19.50
C ASP A 203 -4.44 -11.71 -18.33
N TYR A 204 -3.45 -10.86 -18.05
CA TYR A 204 -3.49 -9.94 -16.91
C TYR A 204 -4.69 -8.99 -16.95
N VAL A 205 -4.94 -8.35 -18.10
CA VAL A 205 -6.08 -7.44 -18.27
C VAL A 205 -7.40 -8.18 -18.07
N VAL A 206 -7.53 -9.41 -18.60
CA VAL A 206 -8.73 -10.22 -18.43
C VAL A 206 -8.98 -10.54 -16.95
N LYS A 207 -7.92 -10.91 -16.22
CA LYS A 207 -7.96 -11.19 -14.78
C LYS A 207 -8.34 -9.96 -13.96
N ILE A 208 -7.84 -8.77 -14.33
CA ILE A 208 -8.20 -7.51 -13.67
C ILE A 208 -9.67 -7.19 -13.90
N ILE A 209 -10.15 -7.25 -15.14
CA ILE A 209 -11.55 -6.92 -15.50
C ILE A 209 -12.54 -7.86 -14.82
N LYS A 210 -12.15 -9.11 -14.52
CA LYS A 210 -13.01 -10.06 -13.81
C LYS A 210 -13.56 -9.50 -12.49
N PHE A 211 -12.88 -8.57 -11.83
CA PHE A 211 -13.38 -7.89 -10.63
C PHE A 211 -14.67 -7.09 -10.85
N VAL A 212 -15.05 -6.79 -12.10
CA VAL A 212 -16.36 -6.19 -12.43
C VAL A 212 -17.50 -7.14 -12.05
N THR A 213 -17.29 -8.46 -12.05
CA THR A 213 -18.34 -9.43 -11.64
C THR A 213 -18.58 -9.45 -10.13
N TYR A 214 -17.76 -8.77 -9.34
CA TYR A 214 -17.90 -8.68 -7.89
C TYR A 214 -18.54 -7.36 -7.44
N ASN A 215 -19.04 -6.53 -8.37
CA ASN A 215 -19.52 -5.17 -8.10
C ASN A 215 -20.56 -5.09 -6.97
N ASN A 216 -21.37 -6.13 -6.80
CA ASN A 216 -22.41 -6.19 -5.77
C ASN A 216 -21.86 -6.10 -4.33
N TRP A 217 -20.60 -6.49 -4.08
CA TRP A 217 -19.98 -6.35 -2.75
C TRP A 217 -18.57 -5.74 -2.77
N LEU A 218 -17.91 -5.65 -3.93
CA LEU A 218 -16.59 -5.04 -4.13
C LEU A 218 -16.63 -3.91 -5.19
N PRO A 219 -17.51 -2.90 -5.05
CA PRO A 219 -17.64 -1.84 -6.06
C PRO A 219 -16.34 -1.06 -6.28
N ARG A 220 -15.50 -0.94 -5.24
CA ARG A 220 -14.20 -0.25 -5.32
C ARG A 220 -13.23 -0.95 -6.25
N HIS A 221 -13.18 -2.29 -6.17
CA HIS A 221 -12.34 -3.11 -7.02
C HIS A 221 -12.81 -3.06 -8.46
N SER A 222 -14.13 -3.14 -8.66
CA SER A 222 -14.74 -3.02 -10.00
C SER A 222 -14.40 -1.68 -10.64
N LEU A 223 -14.52 -0.56 -9.91
CA LEU A 223 -14.15 0.76 -10.41
C LEU A 223 -12.66 0.84 -10.78
N ALA A 224 -11.76 0.38 -9.91
CA ALA A 224 -10.32 0.37 -10.20
C ALA A 224 -10.00 -0.47 -11.45
N ALA A 225 -10.63 -1.65 -11.58
CA ALA A 225 -10.49 -2.51 -12.76
C ALA A 225 -10.97 -1.82 -14.04
N ILE A 226 -12.10 -1.11 -14.00
CA ILE A 226 -12.65 -0.35 -15.14
C ILE A 226 -11.71 0.79 -15.52
N LYS A 227 -11.15 1.52 -14.55
CA LYS A 227 -10.19 2.61 -14.82
C LYS A 227 -8.90 2.08 -15.47
N ILE A 228 -8.37 0.96 -14.98
CA ILE A 228 -7.22 0.28 -15.60
C ILE A 228 -7.56 -0.14 -17.03
N LEU A 229 -8.72 -0.78 -17.24
CA LEU A 229 -9.17 -1.18 -18.57
C LEU A 229 -9.25 0.01 -19.52
N SER A 230 -9.91 1.09 -19.09
CA SER A 230 -10.06 2.32 -19.86
C SER A 230 -8.70 2.83 -20.30
N ALA A 231 -7.75 2.97 -19.37
CA ALA A 231 -6.42 3.47 -19.66
C ALA A 231 -5.62 2.57 -20.62
N VAL A 232 -5.74 1.25 -20.50
CA VAL A 232 -5.10 0.30 -21.43
C VAL A 232 -5.74 0.34 -22.82
N THR A 233 -7.06 0.53 -22.92
CA THR A 233 -7.78 0.61 -24.20
C THR A 233 -7.54 1.91 -24.98
N MET A 234 -6.99 2.94 -24.33
CA MET A 234 -6.54 4.15 -25.02
C MET A 234 -5.33 3.90 -25.93
N LEU A 235 -4.65 2.77 -25.79
CA LEU A 235 -3.57 2.36 -26.69
C LEU A 235 -4.11 1.84 -28.03
N PRO A 236 -3.44 2.15 -29.16
CA PRO A 236 -3.89 1.70 -30.47
C PRO A 236 -3.82 0.17 -30.59
N ASN A 237 -4.80 -0.43 -31.28
CA ASN A 237 -4.94 -1.87 -31.53
C ASN A 237 -5.18 -2.76 -30.29
N VAL A 238 -5.13 -2.21 -29.08
CA VAL A 238 -5.34 -2.96 -27.83
C VAL A 238 -6.78 -3.42 -27.64
N PRO A 239 -7.83 -2.63 -27.94
CA PRO A 239 -9.21 -3.09 -27.83
C PRO A 239 -9.47 -4.37 -28.65
N SER A 240 -8.98 -4.43 -29.89
CA SER A 240 -9.10 -5.61 -30.74
C SER A 240 -8.35 -6.82 -30.19
N GLN A 241 -7.17 -6.62 -29.62
CA GLN A 241 -6.40 -7.69 -28.95
C GLN A 241 -7.16 -8.22 -27.73
N ILE A 242 -7.69 -7.35 -26.88
CA ILE A 242 -8.48 -7.73 -25.71
C ILE A 242 -9.72 -8.52 -26.13
N LEU A 243 -10.46 -8.05 -27.14
CA LEU A 243 -11.63 -8.75 -27.67
C LEU A 243 -11.29 -10.15 -28.20
N ASN A 244 -10.15 -10.31 -28.87
CA ASN A 244 -9.67 -11.62 -29.33
C ASN A 244 -9.32 -12.55 -28.16
N MET A 245 -8.73 -12.02 -27.09
CA MET A 245 -8.46 -12.80 -25.86
C MET A 245 -9.75 -13.28 -25.21
N TYR A 246 -10.79 -12.44 -25.16
CA TYR A 246 -12.12 -12.81 -24.67
C TYR A 246 -12.87 -13.77 -25.59
N ALA A 247 -12.62 -13.77 -26.91
CA ALA A 247 -13.29 -14.67 -27.84
C ALA A 247 -12.93 -16.15 -27.61
N LEU A 248 -11.77 -16.43 -27.01
CA LEU A 248 -11.26 -17.79 -26.77
C LEU A 248 -11.83 -18.44 -25.49
N GLY A 249 -12.41 -17.68 -24.56
CA GLY A 249 -13.00 -18.18 -23.30
C GLY A 249 -14.50 -17.91 -23.21
N SER A 250 -15.33 -18.89 -23.59
CA SER A 250 -16.77 -18.66 -23.79
C SER A 250 -17.55 -18.31 -22.51
N ASN A 251 -17.24 -18.92 -21.36
CA ASN A 251 -17.99 -18.69 -20.12
C ASN A 251 -17.55 -17.42 -19.37
N GLU A 252 -16.24 -17.21 -19.19
CA GLU A 252 -15.72 -16.02 -18.49
C GLU A 252 -16.13 -14.72 -19.21
N LYS A 253 -16.22 -14.74 -20.55
CA LYS A 253 -16.73 -13.62 -21.33
C LYS A 253 -18.19 -13.27 -20.98
N LEU A 254 -19.04 -14.28 -20.83
CA LEU A 254 -20.46 -14.07 -20.51
C LEU A 254 -20.61 -13.47 -19.11
N GLU A 255 -19.86 -13.99 -18.14
CA GLU A 255 -19.85 -13.49 -16.77
C GLU A 255 -19.35 -12.05 -16.70
N VAL A 256 -18.24 -11.73 -17.35
CA VAL A 256 -17.71 -10.35 -17.38
C VAL A 256 -18.70 -9.40 -18.05
N ARG A 257 -19.29 -9.80 -19.19
CA ARG A 257 -20.32 -9.00 -19.85
C ARG A 257 -21.52 -8.77 -18.94
N GLN A 258 -21.97 -9.80 -18.24
CA GLN A 258 -23.05 -9.69 -17.27
C GLN A 258 -22.68 -8.75 -16.12
N GLY A 259 -21.46 -8.83 -15.59
CA GLY A 259 -20.96 -7.89 -14.58
C GLY A 259 -21.00 -6.43 -15.04
N PHE A 260 -20.64 -6.15 -16.31
CA PHE A 260 -20.78 -4.80 -16.87
C PHE A 260 -22.25 -4.35 -16.96
N VAL A 261 -23.16 -5.26 -17.32
CA VAL A 261 -24.60 -4.97 -17.33
C VAL A 261 -25.08 -4.66 -15.91
N GLU A 262 -24.69 -5.46 -14.91
CA GLU A 262 -25.02 -5.22 -13.50
C GLU A 262 -24.47 -3.87 -13.00
N CYS A 263 -23.25 -3.48 -13.39
CA CYS A 263 -22.72 -2.16 -13.08
C CYS A 263 -23.55 -1.02 -13.67
N LEU A 264 -24.11 -1.19 -14.88
CA LEU A 264 -24.95 -0.19 -15.56
C LEU A 264 -26.38 -0.15 -15.00
N GLU A 265 -26.89 -1.29 -14.56
CA GLU A 265 -28.23 -1.45 -13.98
C GLU A 265 -28.26 -1.08 -12.48
N MET A 266 -27.10 -0.85 -11.87
CA MET A 266 -27.01 -0.42 -10.47
C MET A 266 -27.75 0.91 -10.26
N ASP A 267 -28.68 0.92 -9.30
CA ASP A 267 -29.47 2.11 -8.99
C ASP A 267 -28.56 3.32 -8.72
N ALA A 268 -28.86 4.44 -9.38
CA ALA A 268 -28.07 5.67 -9.26
C ALA A 268 -27.87 6.15 -7.80
N ARG A 269 -28.82 5.79 -6.90
CA ARG A 269 -28.72 6.08 -5.46
C ARG A 269 -27.71 5.17 -4.74
N LEU A 270 -27.66 3.89 -5.09
CA LEU A 270 -26.65 2.95 -4.58
C LEU A 270 -25.28 3.28 -5.17
N ALA A 271 -25.23 3.72 -6.43
CA ALA A 271 -24.02 4.24 -7.05
C ALA A 271 -23.49 5.48 -6.32
N GLN A 272 -24.34 6.46 -6.01
CA GLN A 272 -23.96 7.65 -5.24
C GLN A 272 -23.51 7.30 -3.82
N GLN A 273 -24.17 6.38 -3.12
CA GLN A 273 -23.72 5.92 -1.80
C GLN A 273 -22.36 5.21 -1.86
N ASN A 274 -22.14 4.37 -2.88
CA ASN A 274 -20.87 3.70 -3.09
C ASN A 274 -19.76 4.69 -3.49
N GLU A 275 -20.08 5.71 -4.30
CA GLU A 275 -19.18 6.79 -4.72
C GLU A 275 -18.84 7.72 -3.54
N GLU A 276 -19.79 8.08 -2.68
CA GLU A 276 -19.56 8.83 -1.44
C GLU A 276 -18.77 8.01 -0.40
N LEU A 277 -18.96 6.69 -0.33
CA LEU A 277 -18.15 5.80 0.51
C LEU A 277 -16.73 5.64 -0.05
N LEU A 278 -16.60 5.57 -1.38
CA LEU A 278 -15.35 5.54 -2.11
C LEU A 278 -14.56 6.83 -1.89
N ASP A 279 -15.21 7.96 -2.11
CA ASP A 279 -14.66 9.29 -1.92
C ASP A 279 -14.47 9.58 -0.44
N SER A 280 -15.27 9.10 0.51
CA SER A 280 -14.96 9.32 1.93
C SER A 280 -13.85 8.42 2.45
N ILE A 281 -13.57 7.25 1.89
CA ILE A 281 -12.38 6.46 2.27
C ILE A 281 -11.14 7.01 1.59
N VAL A 282 -11.24 7.38 0.31
CA VAL A 282 -10.16 8.05 -0.42
C VAL A 282 -9.94 9.45 0.17
N LEU A 283 -10.93 10.31 0.33
CA LEU A 283 -10.88 11.58 1.07
C LEU A 283 -10.63 11.44 2.57
N ASN A 284 -10.98 10.39 3.31
CA ASN A 284 -10.44 10.29 4.69
C ASN A 284 -8.95 9.98 4.66
N ASP A 285 -8.51 9.15 3.71
CA ASP A 285 -7.10 8.93 3.44
C ASP A 285 -6.43 10.15 2.77
N TYR A 286 -7.16 11.13 2.20
CA TYR A 286 -6.68 12.34 1.47
C TYR A 286 -6.90 13.70 2.18
N GLN A 287 -7.93 13.90 2.99
CA GLN A 287 -8.24 15.09 3.80
C GLN A 287 -7.41 15.07 5.09
N ALA A 288 -7.16 13.88 5.66
CA ALA A 288 -6.08 13.71 6.62
C ALA A 288 -4.71 14.12 6.03
N MET A 289 -4.55 14.15 4.70
CA MET A 289 -3.31 14.61 4.02
C MET A 289 -3.28 16.12 3.76
N ASP A 290 -4.41 16.79 3.57
CA ASP A 290 -4.47 18.22 3.25
C ASP A 290 -4.42 19.08 4.54
N ASP A 291 -5.15 18.69 5.59
CA ASP A 291 -5.15 19.39 6.89
C ASP A 291 -3.76 19.33 7.58
N MET A 292 -2.96 18.28 7.34
CA MET A 292 -1.58 18.18 7.84
C MET A 292 -0.57 19.02 7.05
N LEU A 293 -0.83 19.31 5.77
CA LEU A 293 0.03 20.18 4.96
C LEU A 293 -0.22 21.67 5.26
N HIS A 294 -1.38 22.03 5.80
CA HIS A 294 -1.75 23.42 6.08
C HIS A 294 -1.52 23.87 7.54
N HIS A 295 -1.28 22.94 8.47
CA HIS A 295 -0.91 23.26 9.87
C HIS A 295 0.59 23.16 10.21
N GLY A 296 1.45 22.84 9.24
CA GLY A 296 2.92 22.80 9.42
C GLY A 296 3.63 24.17 9.45
N GLY A 297 2.89 25.28 9.57
CA GLY A 297 3.42 26.65 9.48
C GLY A 297 3.74 27.35 10.81
N HIS A 298 3.45 26.75 11.97
CA HIS A 298 3.77 27.36 13.25
C HIS A 298 4.92 26.63 13.94
N GLN A 299 6.10 27.21 13.79
CA GLN A 299 7.28 26.92 14.58
C GLN A 299 6.96 27.19 16.07
N PRO A 300 7.03 26.20 16.98
CA PRO A 300 6.99 26.47 18.40
C PRO A 300 8.30 27.17 18.83
N PRO A 301 8.26 28.01 19.88
CA PRO A 301 9.38 28.85 20.26
C PRO A 301 10.58 27.99 20.68
N SER A 302 11.75 28.32 20.13
CA SER A 302 13.02 27.70 20.48
C SER A 302 13.27 27.85 21.98
N VAL A 303 13.37 26.73 22.70
CA VAL A 303 13.92 26.71 24.05
C VAL A 303 15.43 26.86 23.91
N ALA A 304 15.96 27.98 24.39
CA ALA A 304 17.39 28.18 24.53
C ALA A 304 17.91 27.16 25.56
N VAL A 305 18.90 26.37 25.16
CA VAL A 305 19.66 25.51 26.06
C VAL A 305 20.80 26.39 26.59
N ASP A 306 20.69 26.82 27.84
CA ASP A 306 21.80 27.43 28.55
C ASP A 306 22.84 26.34 28.85
N GLU A 307 24.05 26.51 28.31
CA GLU A 307 25.24 25.75 28.67
C GLU A 307 25.75 26.24 30.02
N ASP A 308 25.59 25.44 31.07
CA ASP A 308 26.42 25.53 32.28
C ASP A 308 26.38 24.18 33.02
N GLU A 309 27.28 23.27 32.65
CA GLU A 309 27.65 22.14 33.52
C GLU A 309 29.02 22.45 34.15
N SER A 310 28.98 22.99 35.37
CA SER A 310 30.13 23.00 36.27
C SER A 310 30.07 21.78 37.20
N GLU A 311 31.16 21.02 37.20
CA GLU A 311 31.47 19.88 38.07
C GLU A 311 31.18 20.16 39.55
N ALA A 312 30.49 19.21 40.21
CA ALA A 312 30.56 19.06 41.66
C ALA A 312 30.36 17.60 42.07
N ASP A 313 31.45 16.99 42.53
CA ASP A 313 31.51 15.76 43.33
C ASP A 313 30.49 15.78 44.47
N ILE A 314 29.69 14.71 44.60
CA ILE A 314 28.99 14.40 45.85
C ILE A 314 29.17 12.92 46.17
N SER A 315 29.96 12.70 47.23
CA SER A 315 30.10 11.49 48.01
C SER A 315 28.78 11.16 48.74
N GLY A 316 28.41 9.88 48.78
CA GLY A 316 27.27 9.38 49.56
C GLY A 316 27.45 9.62 51.07
N PRO A 317 26.34 9.58 51.84
CA PRO A 317 26.03 8.32 52.52
C PRO A 317 24.52 8.01 52.66
N GLU A 318 24.28 6.87 53.33
CA GLU A 318 23.11 6.03 53.46
C GLU A 318 21.91 6.58 54.26
N ASP A 319 20.78 5.89 54.04
CA ASP A 319 19.72 5.50 54.99
C ASP A 319 18.42 6.33 55.11
N GLY A 320 17.26 5.63 55.07
CA GLY A 320 15.97 6.16 55.55
C GLY A 320 14.69 5.92 54.70
N ASP A 321 14.19 4.68 54.70
CA ASP A 321 12.80 4.19 54.82
C ASP A 321 11.55 4.95 54.24
N THR A 322 10.61 4.10 53.76
CA THR A 322 9.14 4.20 53.69
C THR A 322 8.43 5.11 52.65
N THR A 323 7.78 4.51 51.63
CA THR A 323 6.30 4.25 51.61
C THR A 323 5.75 3.75 50.26
N LEU A 324 4.69 2.95 50.40
CA LEU A 324 3.92 2.16 49.43
C LEU A 324 3.08 2.95 48.38
N GLY A 325 3.19 2.49 47.11
CA GLY A 325 2.08 2.17 46.17
C GLY A 325 1.29 3.30 45.47
N PRO A 326 0.37 2.99 44.55
CA PRO A 326 0.21 1.76 43.73
C PRO A 326 0.04 2.03 42.21
N CYS A 327 0.29 0.98 41.42
CA CYS A 327 -0.20 0.81 40.05
C CYS A 327 -1.73 0.67 40.03
N TYR A 328 -2.41 1.22 39.02
CA TYR A 328 -3.73 0.83 38.47
C TYR A 328 -4.13 1.89 37.41
N GLU A 329 -4.89 1.66 36.34
CA GLU A 329 -5.43 0.47 35.70
C GLU A 329 -5.99 0.90 34.33
N VAL A 330 -6.15 -0.07 33.45
CA VAL A 330 -6.82 0.01 32.15
C VAL A 330 -8.34 0.03 32.36
N VAL A 331 -9.06 1.02 31.80
CA VAL A 331 -10.53 1.00 31.75
C VAL A 331 -10.99 0.60 30.35
N ALA A 332 -11.56 -0.60 30.26
CA ALA A 332 -12.38 -1.05 29.15
C ALA A 332 -13.82 -0.55 29.31
N LEU A 333 -14.42 -0.03 28.24
CA LEU A 333 -15.86 0.24 28.18
C LEU A 333 -16.51 -0.69 27.17
N ASN A 334 -17.33 -1.60 27.70
CA ASN A 334 -18.23 -2.47 26.95
C ASN A 334 -19.61 -2.34 27.60
N GLY A 335 -20.59 -1.76 26.89
CA GLY A 335 -21.96 -1.59 27.38
C GLY A 335 -22.96 -2.31 26.47
N LYS A 336 -23.50 -3.43 26.94
CA LYS A 336 -24.58 -4.20 26.29
C LYS A 336 -25.96 -3.77 26.79
N MET A 337 -26.92 -3.90 25.87
CA MET A 337 -28.37 -4.06 25.99
C MET A 337 -28.96 -4.42 27.36
N SER A 338 -30.12 -3.81 27.66
CA SER A 338 -31.11 -4.29 28.62
C SER A 338 -32.40 -4.72 27.91
N VAL A 339 -32.87 -5.93 28.21
CA VAL A 339 -34.20 -6.47 27.89
C VAL A 339 -34.91 -6.78 29.21
N GLY A 340 -36.20 -6.46 29.28
CA GLY A 340 -37.19 -6.87 30.30
C GLY A 340 -38.45 -6.02 30.07
N ILE A 341 -39.50 -6.51 29.41
CA ILE A 341 -40.64 -7.30 29.94
C ILE A 341 -41.20 -6.69 31.22
N ASP A 342 -42.28 -5.92 31.07
CA ASP A 342 -43.65 -6.30 31.46
C ASP A 342 -44.64 -5.78 30.41
#